data_AF-A0A6P0KDQ7-F1
#
_entry.id   AF-A0A6P0KDQ7-F1
#
_cell.length_a   1.000
_cell.length_b   1.000
_cell.length_c   1.000
_cell.angle_alpha   90.00
_cell.angle_beta   90.00
_cell.angle_gamma   90.00
#
_symmetry.space_group_name_H-M   'P 1'
#
loop_
_entity.id
_entity.type
_entity.pdbx_description
1 polymer ?
#
loop_
_entity_poly.entity_id
_entity_poly.type
_entity_poly.pdbx_seq_one_letter_code
_entity_poly.pdbx_strand_id
1 'polypeptide(L)'
;MYYGFRCYDKNSKPLGWLYTYDNGTVIAFTKQNLDWCKRWKTEPGAKKNFDFYNRRWQFQSKGGYLKIEVMPEFTEPSKQRRLQDFLELTEEEFETTQSVWSFQPTPENLKWLEEERCENEDNAALLNRKLEKLRKLEQQGY
;
A
#
# COMPACT_ATOMS: atom_id res chain seq x y z
N MET A 1 5.25 -3.11 24.87
CA MET A 1 6.67 -2.67 24.82
C MET A 1 7.44 -3.34 23.67
N TYR A 2 8.08 -2.53 22.80
CA TYR A 2 8.94 -2.98 21.70
C TYR A 2 10.29 -2.25 21.77
N TYR A 3 11.34 -2.86 21.22
CA TYR A 3 12.66 -2.28 21.06
C TYR A 3 12.91 -1.96 19.59
N GLY A 4 13.53 -0.82 19.32
CA GLY A 4 13.88 -0.38 17.97
C GLY A 4 15.25 0.27 17.95
N PHE A 5 15.69 0.67 16.75
CA PHE A 5 16.95 1.39 16.59
C PHE A 5 16.70 2.90 16.48
N ARG A 6 17.16 3.66 17.47
CA ARG A 6 17.19 5.12 17.46
C ARG A 6 18.39 5.61 16.68
N CYS A 7 18.15 6.46 15.68
CA CYS A 7 19.18 7.03 14.82
C CYS A 7 19.74 8.32 15.40
N TYR A 8 21.07 8.43 15.40
CA TYR A 8 21.82 9.62 15.78
C TYR A 8 22.71 10.08 14.61
N ASP A 9 22.94 11.39 14.53
CA ASP A 9 23.97 11.95 13.66
C ASP A 9 25.37 11.86 14.33
N LYS A 10 26.41 12.28 13.59
CA LYS A 10 27.80 12.32 14.11
C LYS A 10 27.99 13.24 15.32
N ASN A 11 27.08 14.20 15.53
CA ASN A 11 27.10 15.14 16.65
C ASN A 11 26.23 14.65 17.81
N SER A 12 25.79 13.38 17.79
CA SER A 12 24.90 12.79 18.79
C SER A 12 23.52 13.45 18.88
N LYS A 13 23.07 14.14 17.83
CA LYS A 13 21.72 14.68 17.72
C LYS A 13 20.74 13.57 17.34
N PRO A 14 19.63 13.39 18.07
CA PRO A 14 18.64 12.38 17.74
C PRO A 14 17.88 12.76 16.45
N LEU A 15 17.85 11.83 15.50
CA LEU A 15 17.21 12.01 14.20
C LEU A 15 15.83 11.37 14.13
N GLY A 16 15.67 10.15 14.63
CA GLY A 16 14.41 9.41 14.54
C GLY A 16 14.62 7.92 14.77
N TRP A 17 13.72 7.10 14.26
CA TRP A 17 13.74 5.64 14.35
C TRP A 17 14.02 5.01 13.00
N LEU A 18 14.87 3.97 12.98
CA LEU A 18 15.32 3.31 11.77
C LEU A 18 14.20 2.53 11.09
N TYR A 19 14.06 2.69 9.78
CA TYR A 19 13.30 1.79 8.91
C TYR A 19 14.09 1.45 7.64
N THR A 20 13.63 0.42 6.94
CA THR A 20 14.13 0.05 5.61
C THR A 20 12.99 0.21 4.62
N TYR A 21 13.28 0.68 3.41
CA TYR A 21 12.32 0.62 2.30
C TYR A 21 12.03 -0.84 1.90
N ASP A 22 10.95 -1.07 1.15
CA ASP A 22 10.48 -2.40 0.74
C ASP A 22 11.54 -3.22 -0.01
N ASN A 23 12.45 -2.53 -0.70
CA ASN A 23 13.59 -3.13 -1.38
C ASN A 23 14.72 -3.63 -0.44
N GLY A 24 14.59 -3.43 0.88
CA GLY A 24 15.55 -3.84 1.93
C GLY A 24 16.95 -3.23 1.82
N THR A 25 17.17 -2.36 0.83
CA THR A 25 18.49 -1.89 0.41
C THR A 25 18.77 -0.49 0.91
N VAL A 26 17.75 0.35 1.05
CA VAL A 26 17.89 1.71 1.57
C VAL A 26 17.41 1.75 3.02
N ILE A 27 18.25 2.29 3.90
CA ILE A 27 17.88 2.60 5.28
C ILE A 27 17.55 4.08 5.40
N ALA A 28 16.57 4.40 6.23
CA ALA A 28 16.17 5.77 6.52
C ALA A 28 15.66 5.87 7.96
N PHE A 29 15.28 7.08 8.36
CA PHE A 29 14.72 7.31 9.68
C PHE A 29 13.42 8.12 9.58
N THR A 30 12.54 7.91 10.54
CA THR A 30 11.28 8.65 10.65
C THR A 30 11.03 9.04 12.10
N LYS A 31 10.30 10.14 12.29
CA LYS A 31 9.85 10.62 13.61
C LYS A 31 8.36 10.38 13.84
N GLN A 32 7.60 10.24 12.76
CA GLN A 32 6.13 10.28 12.76
C GLN A 32 5.56 8.87 12.61
N ASN A 33 5.87 8.20 11.51
CA ASN A 33 5.32 6.88 11.21
C ASN A 33 6.23 5.75 11.72
N LEU A 34 6.00 5.33 12.97
CA LEU A 34 6.80 4.28 13.61
C LEU A 34 6.43 2.85 13.17
N ASP A 35 5.34 2.68 12.42
CA ASP A 35 4.90 1.35 11.96
C ASP A 35 5.84 0.74 10.91
N TRP A 36 6.53 1.60 10.16
CA TRP A 36 7.56 1.19 9.21
C TRP A 36 8.88 0.79 9.88
N CYS A 37 9.08 1.21 11.13
CA CYS A 37 10.34 1.02 11.82
C CYS A 37 10.61 -0.44 12.16
N LYS A 38 11.89 -0.81 12.09
CA LYS A 38 12.31 -2.12 12.55
C LYS A 38 12.12 -2.21 14.07
N ARG A 39 11.33 -3.19 14.50
CA ARG A 39 10.96 -3.39 15.90
C ARG A 39 11.08 -4.86 16.31
N TRP A 40 11.48 -5.08 17.56
CA TRP A 40 11.64 -6.39 18.18
C TRP A 40 10.90 -6.44 19.51
N LYS A 41 10.35 -7.61 19.84
CA LYS A 41 9.71 -7.81 21.15
C LYS A 41 10.71 -7.81 22.31
N THR A 42 11.98 -8.11 22.04
CA THR A 42 13.02 -8.26 23.06
C THR A 42 14.31 -7.55 22.65
N GLU A 43 15.03 -7.01 23.64
CA GLU A 43 16.33 -6.36 23.44
C GLU A 43 17.38 -7.30 22.82
N PRO A 44 17.51 -8.59 23.23
CA PRO A 44 18.44 -9.51 22.59
C PRO A 44 18.12 -9.74 21.10
N GLY A 45 16.84 -9.70 20.72
CA GLY A 45 16.42 -9.80 19.32
C GLY A 45 16.91 -8.62 18.47
N ALA A 46 16.85 -7.42 19.05
CA ALA A 46 17.42 -6.21 18.43
C ALA A 46 18.95 -6.29 18.35
N LYS A 47 19.63 -6.74 19.42
CA LYS A 47 21.10 -6.88 19.45
C LYS A 47 21.65 -7.76 18.35
N LYS A 48 20.99 -8.88 18.03
CA LYS A 48 21.41 -9.80 16.94
C LYS A 48 21.56 -9.12 15.59
N ASN A 49 20.76 -8.08 15.33
CA ASN A 49 20.76 -7.38 14.06
C ASN A 49 21.50 -6.04 14.12
N PHE A 50 21.90 -5.59 15.31
CA PHE A 50 22.38 -4.24 15.56
C PHE A 50 23.60 -3.88 14.70
N ASP A 51 24.63 -4.73 14.70
CA ASP A 51 25.89 -4.44 14.01
C ASP A 51 25.70 -4.26 12.50
N PHE A 52 24.82 -5.05 11.89
CA PHE A 52 24.49 -4.94 10.47
C PHE A 52 23.89 -3.58 10.14
N TYR A 53 22.85 -3.17 10.88
CA TYR A 53 22.17 -1.90 10.62
C TYR A 53 23.03 -0.70 11.03
N ASN A 54 23.79 -0.81 12.11
CA ASN A 54 24.64 0.28 12.60
C ASN A 54 25.77 0.60 11.61
N ARG A 55 26.43 -0.41 11.02
CA ARG A 55 27.45 -0.18 9.98
C ARG A 55 26.87 0.51 8.74
N ARG A 56 25.70 0.07 8.27
CA ARG A 56 25.04 0.71 7.13
C ARG A 56 24.65 2.16 7.47
N TRP A 57 24.15 2.39 8.68
CA TRP A 57 23.80 3.72 9.15
C TRP A 57 25.01 4.65 9.24
N GLN A 58 26.12 4.17 9.81
CA GLN A 58 27.38 4.90 9.87
C GLN A 58 27.86 5.34 8.49
N PHE A 59 27.78 4.45 7.50
CA PHE A 59 28.14 4.75 6.12
C PHE A 59 27.25 5.84 5.51
N GLN A 60 25.92 5.69 5.62
CA GLN A 60 24.97 6.63 5.02
C GLN A 60 24.93 8.00 5.71
N SER A 61 24.99 8.02 7.04
CA SER A 61 24.92 9.25 7.84
C SER A 61 26.26 9.98 8.01
N LYS A 62 27.33 9.48 7.36
CA LYS A 62 28.69 10.03 7.44
C LYS A 62 29.18 10.13 8.90
N GLY A 63 29.06 9.03 9.65
CA GLY A 63 29.57 8.91 11.01
C GLY A 63 28.52 9.01 12.14
N GLY A 64 27.22 9.00 11.81
CA GLY A 64 26.17 8.79 12.81
C GLY A 64 26.11 7.34 13.29
N TYR A 65 25.34 7.07 14.34
CA TYR A 65 25.26 5.73 14.96
C TYR A 65 23.83 5.41 15.40
N LEU A 66 23.59 4.14 15.73
CA LEU A 66 22.32 3.65 16.26
C LEU A 66 22.44 3.35 17.76
N LYS A 67 21.32 3.47 18.49
CA LYS A 67 21.14 2.90 19.83
C LYS A 67 19.89 2.04 19.87
N ILE A 68 19.93 0.97 20.65
CA ILE A 68 18.75 0.17 20.93
C ILE A 68 17.98 0.88 22.04
N GLU A 69 16.76 1.29 21.73
CA GLU A 69 15.91 2.00 22.68
C GLU A 69 14.50 1.44 22.68
N VAL A 70 13.80 1.67 23.79
CA VAL A 70 12.39 1.32 23.93
C VAL A 70 11.58 2.23 23.01
N MET A 71 10.86 1.63 22.08
CA MET A 71 9.97 2.39 21.21
C MET A 71 8.74 2.89 21.98
N PRO A 72 8.25 4.10 21.68
CA PRO A 72 6.98 4.60 22.20
C PRO A 72 5.86 3.59 21.95
N GLU A 73 4.91 3.49 22.87
CA GLU A 73 3.76 2.61 22.68
C GLU A 73 2.85 3.16 21.58
N PHE A 74 2.55 2.27 20.63
CA PHE A 74 1.65 2.54 19.53
C PHE A 74 0.23 2.60 20.08
N THR A 75 -0.50 3.68 19.81
CA THR A 75 -1.94 3.54 19.65
C THR A 75 -2.13 2.93 18.27
N GLU A 76 -2.04 1.60 18.15
CA GLU A 76 -2.56 0.98 16.93
C GLU A 76 -4.00 1.49 16.78
N PRO A 77 -4.39 2.11 15.65
CA PRO A 77 -5.81 2.18 15.35
C PRO A 77 -6.29 0.72 15.44
N SER A 78 -7.22 0.46 16.36
CA SER A 78 -7.82 -0.86 16.54
C SER A 78 -8.14 -1.42 15.16
N LYS A 79 -8.03 -2.75 14.96
CA LYS A 79 -8.26 -3.38 13.64
C LYS A 79 -9.54 -2.91 12.92
N GLN A 80 -10.52 -2.36 13.65
CA GLN A 80 -11.71 -1.67 13.13
C GLN A 80 -11.39 -0.40 12.31
N ARG A 81 -10.46 0.46 12.75
CA ARG A 81 -10.07 1.67 12.01
C ARG A 81 -9.31 1.36 10.72
N ARG A 82 -8.45 0.34 10.70
CA ARG A 82 -7.79 -0.08 9.44
C ARG A 82 -8.78 -0.55 8.38
N LEU A 83 -9.93 -1.10 8.77
CA LEU A 83 -10.96 -1.48 7.81
C LEU A 83 -11.67 -0.24 7.25
N GLN A 84 -11.89 0.79 8.07
CA GLN A 84 -12.49 2.05 7.62
C GLN A 84 -11.52 2.84 6.73
N ASP A 85 -10.27 3.00 7.15
CA ASP A 85 -9.25 3.69 6.34
C ASP A 85 -8.99 2.96 5.01
N PHE A 86 -9.08 1.62 4.98
CA PHE A 86 -8.93 0.85 3.73
C PHE A 86 -10.15 1.00 2.82
N LEU A 87 -11.37 1.12 3.38
CA LEU A 87 -12.56 1.40 2.59
C LEU A 87 -12.52 2.82 2.00
N GLU A 88 -12.14 3.82 2.80
CA GLU A 88 -11.98 5.21 2.36
C GLU A 88 -10.87 5.35 1.30
N LEU A 89 -9.72 4.69 1.50
CA LEU A 89 -8.65 4.65 0.48
C LEU A 89 -9.09 3.92 -0.78
N THR A 90 -9.86 2.84 -0.69
CA THR A 90 -10.38 2.17 -1.89
C THR A 90 -11.39 3.03 -2.64
N GLU A 91 -12.20 3.85 -1.96
CA GLU A 91 -13.11 4.80 -2.63
C GLU A 91 -12.30 5.91 -3.31
N GLU A 92 -11.34 6.53 -2.62
CA GLU A 92 -10.48 7.58 -3.19
C GLU A 92 -9.58 7.07 -4.33
N GLU A 93 -9.02 5.86 -4.23
CA GLU A 93 -8.21 5.23 -5.28
C GLU A 93 -9.07 4.79 -6.48
N PHE A 94 -10.32 4.37 -6.26
CA PHE A 94 -11.26 4.08 -7.35
C PHE A 94 -11.67 5.36 -8.10
N GLU A 95 -11.85 6.47 -7.37
CA GLU A 95 -12.12 7.78 -7.96
C GLU A 95 -10.91 8.35 -8.71
N THR A 96 -9.68 8.15 -8.23
CA THR A 96 -8.45 8.65 -8.90
C THR A 96 -7.96 7.77 -10.05
N THR A 97 -8.19 6.45 -10.05
CA THR A 97 -7.78 5.56 -11.15
C THR A 97 -8.75 5.49 -12.33
N GLN A 98 -9.94 6.09 -12.23
CA GLN A 98 -10.88 6.19 -13.37
C GLN A 98 -10.42 7.14 -14.50
N SER A 99 -9.27 7.80 -14.39
CA SER A 99 -8.89 8.88 -15.32
C SER A 99 -8.03 8.48 -16.54
N VAL A 100 -7.96 7.22 -16.97
CA VAL A 100 -7.34 6.95 -18.29
C VAL A 100 -8.17 6.07 -19.23
N TRP A 101 -9.04 5.17 -18.77
CA TRP A 101 -9.93 4.37 -19.65
C TRP A 101 -11.31 4.09 -18.99
N SER A 102 -12.03 5.12 -18.55
CA SER A 102 -13.42 4.94 -18.08
C SER A 102 -14.36 4.75 -19.28
N PHE A 103 -14.53 3.51 -19.73
CA PHE A 103 -15.68 3.18 -20.57
C PHE A 103 -16.95 3.38 -19.71
N GLN A 104 -17.57 4.55 -19.87
CA GLN A 104 -18.89 4.83 -19.32
C GLN A 104 -19.90 4.63 -20.46
N PRO A 105 -20.73 3.57 -20.42
CA PRO A 105 -21.80 3.41 -21.40
C PRO A 105 -22.70 4.64 -21.37
N THR A 106 -23.07 5.16 -22.54
CA THR A 106 -24.08 6.22 -22.61
C THR A 106 -25.41 5.70 -22.01
N PRO A 107 -26.25 6.59 -21.47
CA PRO A 107 -27.56 6.19 -20.93
C PRO A 107 -28.45 5.51 -21.99
N GLU A 108 -28.24 5.82 -23.27
CA GLU A 108 -28.90 5.14 -24.39
C GLU A 108 -28.46 3.67 -24.51
N ASN A 109 -27.15 3.39 -24.39
CA ASN A 109 -26.62 2.04 -24.39
C ASN A 109 -27.12 1.21 -23.19
N LEU A 110 -27.27 1.85 -22.02
CA LEU A 110 -27.81 1.18 -20.83
C LEU A 110 -29.27 0.78 -21.02
N LYS A 111 -30.12 1.69 -21.53
CA LYS A 111 -31.52 1.37 -21.82
C LYS A 111 -31.65 0.26 -22.85
N TRP A 112 -30.86 0.32 -23.92
CA TRP A 112 -30.83 -0.73 -24.94
C TRP A 112 -30.41 -2.10 -24.37
N LEU A 113 -29.44 -2.13 -23.45
CA LEU A 113 -29.03 -3.35 -22.76
C LEU A 113 -30.13 -3.90 -21.85
N GLU A 114 -30.87 -3.03 -21.15
CA GLU A 114 -32.01 -3.43 -20.32
C GLU A 114 -33.19 -3.97 -21.14
N GLU A 115 -33.50 -3.35 -22.28
CA GLU A 115 -34.60 -3.78 -23.17
C GLU A 115 -34.37 -5.17 -23.77
N GLU A 116 -33.12 -5.54 -24.06
CA GLU A 116 -32.79 -6.87 -24.59
C GLU A 116 -32.52 -7.93 -23.50
N ARG A 117 -32.56 -7.55 -22.23
CA ARG A 117 -32.28 -8.46 -21.12
C ARG A 117 -33.34 -9.56 -21.03
N CYS A 118 -32.91 -10.81 -20.97
CA CYS A 118 -33.82 -11.92 -20.70
C CYS A 118 -34.05 -12.09 -19.18
N GLU A 119 -35.23 -12.59 -18.80
CA GLU A 119 -35.53 -12.91 -17.40
C GLU A 119 -34.51 -13.91 -16.85
N ASN A 120 -33.87 -13.56 -15.72
CA ASN A 120 -32.79 -14.30 -15.06
C ASN A 120 -31.41 -14.28 -15.75
N GLU A 121 -31.16 -13.37 -16.69
CA GLU A 121 -29.86 -13.23 -17.35
C GLU A 121 -28.87 -12.38 -16.52
N ASP A 122 -27.72 -12.96 -16.17
CA ASP A 122 -26.63 -12.25 -15.50
C ASP A 122 -25.95 -11.23 -16.44
N ASN A 123 -25.36 -10.17 -15.87
CA ASN A 123 -24.69 -9.10 -16.61
C ASN A 123 -23.59 -9.63 -17.55
N ALA A 124 -22.82 -10.62 -17.09
CA ALA A 124 -21.77 -11.24 -17.89
C ALA A 124 -22.35 -12.01 -19.09
N ALA A 125 -23.48 -12.70 -18.92
CA ALA A 125 -24.15 -13.44 -19.99
C ALA A 125 -24.68 -12.50 -21.07
N LEU A 126 -25.31 -11.40 -20.66
CA LEU A 126 -25.81 -10.37 -21.57
C LEU A 126 -24.66 -9.76 -22.42
N LEU A 127 -23.55 -9.38 -21.78
CA LEU A 127 -22.39 -8.82 -22.46
C LEU A 127 -21.75 -9.81 -23.45
N ASN A 128 -21.56 -11.07 -23.04
CA ASN A 128 -20.98 -12.09 -23.92
C ASN A 128 -21.85 -12.33 -25.17
N ARG A 129 -23.17 -12.38 -25.01
CA ARG A 129 -24.11 -12.52 -26.13
C ARG A 129 -24.01 -11.34 -27.11
N LYS A 130 -23.78 -10.12 -26.60
CA LYS A 130 -23.59 -8.93 -27.44
C LYS A 130 -22.28 -8.94 -28.19
N LEU A 131 -21.18 -9.29 -27.52
CA LEU A 131 -19.87 -9.42 -28.14
C LEU A 131 -19.89 -10.47 -29.26
N GLU A 132 -20.59 -11.59 -29.05
CA GLU A 132 -20.77 -12.61 -30.10
C GLU A 132 -21.58 -12.10 -31.30
N LYS A 133 -22.65 -11.33 -31.07
CA LYS A 133 -23.43 -10.72 -32.17
C LYS A 133 -22.55 -9.73 -32.96
N LEU A 134 -21.80 -8.87 -32.29
CA LEU A 134 -20.90 -7.91 -32.93
C LEU A 134 -19.80 -8.62 -33.73
N ARG A 135 -19.18 -9.65 -33.15
CA ARG A 135 -18.18 -10.48 -33.84
C ARG A 135 -18.73 -11.14 -35.09
N LYS A 136 -19.98 -11.62 -35.07
CA LYS A 136 -20.64 -12.22 -36.25
C LYS A 136 -20.90 -11.19 -37.35
N LEU A 137 -21.31 -9.97 -36.98
CA LEU A 137 -21.53 -8.88 -37.93
C LEU A 137 -20.22 -8.42 -38.59
N GLU A 138 -19.15 -8.30 -37.80
CA GLU A 138 -17.80 -7.99 -38.30
C GLU A 138 -17.29 -9.06 -39.28
N GLN A 139 -17.51 -10.34 -38.96
CA GLN A 139 -17.12 -11.46 -39.84
C GLN A 139 -17.96 -11.55 -41.12
N GLN A 140 -19.14 -10.95 -41.16
CA GLN A 140 -20.01 -10.90 -42.33
C GLN A 140 -19.71 -9.71 -43.27
N GLY A 141 -18.67 -8.92 -42.96
CA GLY A 141 -18.15 -7.89 -43.87
C GLY A 141 -19.03 -6.65 -43.99
N TYR A 142 -19.63 -6.21 -42.87
CA TYR A 142 -20.20 -4.86 -42.76
C TYR A 142 -19.12 -3.82 -42.45
#